data_AF-A0A522UCM5-F1
#
_entry.id   AF-A0A522UCM5-F1
#
_cell.length_a   1.000
_cell.length_b   1.000
_cell.length_c   1.000
_cell.angle_alpha   90.00
_cell.angle_beta   90.00
_cell.angle_gamma   90.00
#
_symmetry.space_group_name_H-M   'P 1'
#
loop_
_entity.id
_entity.type
_entity.pdbx_description
1 polymer ?
#
loop_
_entity_poly.entity_id
_entity_poly.type
_entity_poly.pdbx_seq_one_letter_code
_entity_poly.pdbx_strand_id
1 'polypeptide(L)'
;MKQTDFHEALRKILEHDTRYAPEAYVFVREALEFTIKSLKKPEKGPARHVSGAELLDGIRQFALQEYGPLTLRVLNHWGVRRSEDFGEIVFALVESGVLGKTDEDRREDFAGGYDFETVFAAPFRPAKPREASASRRTGRATKKE
;
A
#
# COMPACT_ATOMS: atom_id res chain seq x y z
N MET A 1 -21.98 -9.59 -4.90
CA MET A 1 -21.82 -9.69 -3.44
C MET A 1 -22.57 -8.53 -2.81
N LYS A 2 -23.42 -8.77 -1.79
CA LYS A 2 -24.23 -7.68 -1.19
C LYS A 2 -23.35 -6.91 -0.19
N GLN A 3 -23.39 -5.57 -0.18
CA GLN A 3 -22.62 -4.74 0.76
C GLN A 3 -22.82 -5.15 2.23
N THR A 4 -24.01 -5.64 2.58
CA THR A 4 -24.36 -6.14 3.92
C THR A 4 -23.45 -7.29 4.38
N ASP A 5 -23.03 -8.15 3.46
CA ASP A 5 -22.21 -9.35 3.73
C ASP A 5 -20.79 -8.97 4.18
N PHE A 6 -20.20 -7.97 3.51
CA PHE A 6 -18.88 -7.45 3.87
C PHE A 6 -18.86 -6.77 5.24
N HIS A 7 -19.85 -5.93 5.56
CA HIS A 7 -19.90 -5.26 6.86
C HIS A 7 -20.11 -6.24 8.02
N GLU A 8 -20.83 -7.35 7.79
CA GLU A 8 -20.96 -8.41 8.78
C GLU A 8 -19.65 -9.18 8.96
N ALA A 9 -19.00 -9.56 7.87
CA ALA A 9 -17.70 -10.21 7.93
C ALA A 9 -16.65 -9.35 8.65
N LEU A 10 -16.59 -8.06 8.33
CA LEU A 10 -15.69 -7.11 8.98
C LEU A 10 -15.95 -7.02 10.49
N ARG A 11 -17.22 -6.98 10.93
CA ARG A 11 -17.53 -7.01 12.37
C ARG A 11 -16.99 -8.27 13.04
N LYS A 12 -17.19 -9.45 12.45
CA LYS A 12 -16.68 -10.72 12.99
C LYS A 12 -15.16 -10.75 13.05
N ILE A 13 -14.47 -10.24 12.03
CA ILE A 13 -13.00 -10.15 12.05
C ILE A 13 -12.56 -9.26 13.22
N LEU A 14 -13.16 -8.08 13.36
CA LEU A 14 -12.77 -7.11 14.39
C LEU A 14 -13.11 -7.55 15.84
N GLU A 15 -14.02 -8.51 16.02
CA GLU A 15 -14.28 -9.15 17.31
C GLU A 15 -13.12 -10.05 17.76
N HIS A 16 -12.34 -10.58 16.82
CA HIS A 16 -11.25 -11.52 17.08
C HIS A 16 -9.85 -10.92 16.87
N ASP A 17 -9.71 -9.97 15.95
CA ASP A 17 -8.44 -9.37 15.56
C ASP A 17 -8.57 -7.87 15.35
N THR A 18 -7.94 -7.11 16.24
CA THR A 18 -7.91 -5.65 16.25
C THR A 18 -6.55 -5.07 15.86
N ARG A 19 -5.65 -5.90 15.31
CA ARG A 19 -4.31 -5.45 14.88
C ARG A 19 -4.37 -4.39 13.78
N TYR A 20 -5.40 -4.45 12.94
CA TYR A 20 -5.60 -3.55 11.81
C TYR A 20 -6.90 -2.77 11.92
N ALA A 21 -6.87 -1.51 11.48
CA ALA A 21 -8.06 -0.68 11.47
C ALA A 21 -9.09 -1.18 10.43
N PRO A 22 -10.40 -0.97 10.64
CA PRO A 22 -11.46 -1.36 9.70
C PRO A 22 -11.20 -0.88 8.26
N GLU A 23 -10.63 0.32 8.12
CA GLU A 23 -10.29 0.95 6.85
C GLU A 23 -9.24 0.15 6.06
N ALA A 24 -8.33 -0.57 6.74
CA ALA A 24 -7.34 -1.42 6.06
C ALA A 24 -8.01 -2.54 5.26
N TYR A 25 -9.05 -3.16 5.84
CA TYR A 25 -9.82 -4.23 5.19
C TYR A 25 -10.61 -3.71 3.98
N VAL A 26 -11.20 -2.52 4.11
CA VAL A 26 -11.89 -1.84 3.00
C VAL A 26 -10.90 -1.54 1.88
N PHE A 27 -9.76 -0.95 2.24
CA PHE A 27 -8.70 -0.59 1.31
C PHE A 27 -8.16 -1.81 0.55
N VAL A 28 -7.86 -2.92 1.22
CA VAL A 28 -7.36 -4.15 0.56
C VAL A 28 -8.38 -4.73 -0.40
N ARG A 29 -9.66 -4.72 -0.06
CA ARG A 29 -10.73 -5.16 -0.98
C ARG A 29 -10.77 -4.29 -2.23
N GLU A 30 -10.66 -2.97 -2.08
CA GLU A 30 -10.66 -2.03 -3.21
C GLU A 30 -9.39 -2.14 -4.06
N ALA A 31 -8.24 -2.32 -3.43
CA ALA A 31 -6.97 -2.58 -4.10
C ALA A 31 -7.01 -3.88 -4.91
N LEU A 32 -7.64 -4.94 -4.40
CA LEU A 32 -7.83 -6.18 -5.14
C LEU A 32 -8.67 -5.97 -6.40
N GLU A 33 -9.81 -5.27 -6.29
CA GLU A 33 -10.66 -4.93 -7.42
C GLU A 33 -9.92 -4.05 -8.44
N PHE A 34 -9.13 -3.09 -7.98
CA PHE A 34 -8.22 -2.31 -8.83
C PHE A 34 -7.23 -3.22 -9.57
N THR A 35 -6.61 -4.17 -8.87
CA THR A 35 -5.61 -5.08 -9.44
C THR A 35 -6.21 -5.97 -10.52
N ILE A 36 -7.38 -6.57 -10.27
CA ILE A 36 -8.11 -7.40 -11.24
C ILE A 36 -8.39 -6.61 -12.52
N LYS A 37 -8.86 -5.36 -12.39
CA LYS A 37 -9.15 -4.46 -13.52
C LYS A 37 -7.88 -4.08 -14.27
N SER A 38 -6.81 -3.72 -13.57
CA SER A 38 -5.53 -3.32 -14.14
C SER A 38 -4.86 -4.46 -14.93
N LEU A 39 -4.99 -5.71 -14.45
CA LEU A 39 -4.49 -6.90 -15.14
C LEU A 39 -5.39 -7.36 -16.30
N LYS A 40 -6.51 -6.66 -16.56
CA LYS A 40 -7.54 -7.05 -17.55
C LYS A 40 -7.99 -8.50 -17.39
N LYS A 41 -8.01 -9.00 -16.15
CA LYS A 41 -8.44 -10.37 -15.85
C LYS A 41 -9.94 -10.51 -16.07
N PRO A 42 -10.42 -11.68 -16.54
CA PRO A 42 -11.84 -11.89 -16.80
C PRO A 42 -12.66 -11.78 -15.51
N GLU A 43 -13.92 -11.33 -15.61
CA GLU A 43 -14.79 -11.13 -14.45
C GLU A 43 -15.13 -12.45 -13.72
N LYS A 44 -14.94 -13.60 -14.37
CA LYS A 44 -15.23 -14.94 -13.82
C LYS A 44 -14.21 -15.96 -14.31
N GLY A 45 -14.06 -17.03 -13.54
CA GLY A 45 -13.22 -18.18 -13.88
C GLY A 45 -11.85 -18.16 -13.18
N PRO A 46 -11.06 -19.24 -13.35
CA PRO A 46 -9.77 -19.41 -12.65
C PRO A 46 -8.74 -18.33 -13.03
N ALA A 47 -8.84 -17.77 -14.25
CA ALA A 47 -8.00 -16.65 -14.70
C ALA A 47 -8.27 -15.31 -13.97
N ARG A 48 -9.30 -15.23 -13.11
CA ARG A 48 -9.53 -14.09 -12.21
C ARG A 48 -8.56 -14.08 -11.02
N HIS A 49 -7.96 -15.21 -10.69
CA HIS A 49 -7.09 -15.34 -9.53
C HIS A 49 -5.91 -14.37 -9.63
N VAL A 50 -5.61 -13.67 -8.53
CA VAL A 50 -4.52 -12.72 -8.39
C VAL A 50 -3.56 -13.29 -7.36
N SER A 51 -2.31 -13.53 -7.78
CA SER A 51 -1.26 -13.99 -6.88
C SER A 51 -0.90 -12.92 -5.84
N GLY A 52 -0.30 -13.33 -4.72
CA GLY A 52 0.17 -12.39 -3.69
C GLY A 52 1.09 -11.29 -4.24
N ALA A 53 2.01 -11.64 -5.14
CA ALA A 53 2.92 -10.68 -5.78
C ALA A 53 2.19 -9.67 -6.68
N GLU A 54 1.23 -10.13 -7.49
CA GLU A 54 0.40 -9.24 -8.31
C GLU A 54 -0.45 -8.31 -7.44
N LEU A 55 -1.01 -8.84 -6.35
CA LEU A 55 -1.80 -8.04 -5.42
C LEU A 55 -0.94 -7.01 -4.70
N LEU A 56 0.27 -7.37 -4.27
CA LEU A 56 1.21 -6.43 -3.63
C LEU A 56 1.56 -5.26 -4.55
N ASP A 57 1.85 -5.53 -5.82
CA ASP A 57 2.13 -4.45 -6.78
C ASP A 57 0.87 -3.62 -7.06
N GLY A 58 -0.29 -4.26 -7.20
CA GLY A 58 -1.56 -3.57 -7.35
C GLY A 58 -1.91 -2.68 -6.15
N ILE A 59 -1.68 -3.16 -4.91
CA ILE A 59 -1.79 -2.37 -3.68
C ILE A 59 -0.85 -1.18 -3.71
N ARG A 60 0.41 -1.37 -4.10
CA ARG A 60 1.40 -0.28 -4.18
C ARG A 60 0.92 0.82 -5.12
N GLN A 61 0.48 0.46 -6.33
CA GLN A 61 -0.02 1.39 -7.32
C GLN A 61 -1.30 2.10 -6.85
N PHE A 62 -2.26 1.34 -6.32
CA PHE A 62 -3.52 1.87 -5.81
C PHE A 62 -3.29 2.84 -4.64
N ALA A 63 -2.44 2.48 -3.69
CA ALA A 63 -2.13 3.30 -2.52
C ALA A 63 -1.50 4.65 -2.92
N LEU A 64 -0.60 4.64 -3.91
CA LEU A 64 0.03 5.85 -4.44
C LEU A 64 -0.95 6.70 -5.25
N GLN A 65 -1.88 6.08 -5.96
CA GLN A 65 -2.92 6.79 -6.69
C GLN A 65 -3.88 7.52 -5.74
N GLU A 66 -4.32 6.86 -4.67
CA GLU A 66 -5.31 7.42 -3.74
C GLU A 66 -4.71 8.41 -2.75
N TYR A 67 -3.51 8.15 -2.23
CA TYR A 67 -2.93 8.92 -1.12
C TYR A 67 -1.59 9.60 -1.44
N GLY A 68 -0.93 9.24 -2.54
CA GLY A 68 0.35 9.80 -2.96
C GLY A 68 1.40 9.87 -1.82
N PRO A 69 1.89 11.06 -1.43
CA PRO A 69 2.90 11.19 -0.37
C PRO A 69 2.38 10.82 1.03
N LEU A 70 1.07 10.70 1.22
CA LEU A 70 0.46 10.35 2.52
C LEU A 70 0.32 8.84 2.72
N THR A 71 0.55 8.02 1.68
CA THR A 71 0.35 6.57 1.74
C THR A 71 1.00 5.93 2.95
N LEU A 72 2.28 6.22 3.21
CA LEU A 72 3.01 5.64 4.34
C LEU A 72 2.34 5.99 5.69
N ARG A 73 1.86 7.23 5.84
CA ARG A 73 1.22 7.69 7.07
C ARG A 73 -0.14 7.03 7.27
N VAL A 74 -0.91 6.91 6.20
CA VAL A 74 -2.23 6.27 6.20
C VAL A 74 -2.12 4.78 6.55
N LEU A 75 -1.25 4.04 5.86
CA LEU A 75 -1.03 2.62 6.13
C LEU A 75 -0.56 2.37 7.58
N ASN A 76 0.43 3.16 8.04
CA ASN A 76 0.93 3.05 9.41
C ASN A 76 -0.15 3.37 10.47
N HIS A 77 -1.04 4.32 10.17
CA HIS A 77 -2.15 4.66 11.06
C HIS A 77 -3.15 3.51 11.18
N TRP A 78 -3.34 2.74 10.11
CA TRP A 78 -4.19 1.56 10.11
C TRP A 78 -3.51 0.28 10.65
N GLY A 79 -2.28 0.39 11.14
CA GLY A 79 -1.51 -0.75 11.67
C GLY A 79 -0.75 -1.55 10.60
N VAL A 80 -0.79 -1.14 9.33
CA VAL A 80 -0.10 -1.80 8.22
C VAL A 80 1.28 -1.18 8.04
N ARG A 81 2.34 -1.95 8.29
CA ARG A 81 3.74 -1.47 8.31
C ARG A 81 4.64 -2.18 7.31
N ARG A 82 4.23 -3.35 6.82
CA ARG A 82 5.01 -4.19 5.92
C ARG A 82 4.09 -5.03 5.02
N SER A 83 4.65 -5.63 3.98
CA SER A 83 3.87 -6.37 2.98
C SER A 83 3.15 -7.59 3.58
N GLU A 84 3.73 -8.23 4.60
CA GLU A 84 3.15 -9.37 5.31
C GLU A 84 1.82 -8.99 5.98
N ASP A 85 1.66 -7.74 6.40
CA ASP A 85 0.44 -7.28 7.07
C ASP A 85 -0.73 -7.25 6.08
N PHE A 86 -0.48 -6.99 4.79
CA PHE A 86 -1.49 -7.16 3.74
C PHE A 86 -1.90 -8.63 3.61
N GLY A 87 -0.94 -9.55 3.71
CA GLY A 87 -1.23 -10.99 3.72
C GLY A 87 -2.16 -11.36 4.86
N GLU A 88 -1.87 -10.92 6.08
CA GLU A 88 -2.75 -11.15 7.24
C GLU A 88 -4.18 -10.63 7.00
N ILE A 89 -4.33 -9.43 6.44
CA ILE A 89 -5.64 -8.84 6.10
C ILE A 89 -6.36 -9.67 5.02
N VAL A 90 -5.66 -10.06 3.95
CA VAL A 90 -6.23 -10.87 2.87
C VAL A 90 -6.71 -12.21 3.42
N PHE A 91 -5.90 -12.89 4.24
CA PHE A 91 -6.27 -14.16 4.82
C PHE A 91 -7.46 -14.05 5.79
N ALA A 92 -7.53 -13.00 6.61
CA ALA A 92 -8.70 -12.75 7.44
C ALA A 92 -9.98 -12.56 6.59
N LEU A 93 -9.88 -11.86 5.47
CA LEU A 93 -10.99 -11.68 4.53
C LEU A 93 -11.38 -13.00 3.84
N VAL A 94 -10.42 -13.87 3.51
CA VAL A 94 -10.66 -15.21 2.97
C VAL A 94 -11.37 -16.10 4.00
N GLU A 95 -10.87 -16.13 5.24
CA GLU A 95 -11.42 -16.93 6.34
C GLU A 95 -12.86 -16.49 6.70
N SER A 96 -13.17 -15.20 6.53
CA SER A 96 -14.53 -14.67 6.71
C SER A 96 -15.49 -14.93 5.53
N GLY A 97 -15.00 -15.50 4.43
CA GLY A 97 -15.79 -15.77 3.22
C GLY A 97 -15.99 -14.56 2.29
N VAL A 98 -15.34 -13.42 2.58
CA VAL A 98 -15.40 -12.22 1.73
C VAL A 98 -14.63 -12.41 0.42
N LEU A 99 -13.47 -13.06 0.51
CA LEU A 99 -12.62 -13.35 -0.64
C LEU A 99 -12.60 -14.85 -0.92
N GLY A 100 -12.46 -15.20 -2.20
CA GLY A 100 -12.25 -16.59 -2.60
C GLY A 100 -10.83 -17.03 -2.26
N LYS A 101 -10.70 -18.26 -1.74
CA LYS A 101 -9.41 -18.92 -1.52
C LYS A 101 -8.98 -19.70 -2.76
N THR A 102 -7.69 -19.79 -3.02
CA THR A 102 -7.10 -20.88 -3.81
C THR A 102 -6.17 -21.74 -2.95
N ASP A 103 -5.97 -23.00 -3.34
CA ASP A 103 -5.14 -23.94 -2.57
C ASP A 103 -3.65 -23.58 -2.57
N GLU A 104 -3.26 -22.68 -3.46
CA GLU A 104 -1.89 -22.21 -3.66
C GLU A 104 -1.55 -20.99 -2.82
N ASP A 105 -2.57 -20.25 -2.34
CA ASP A 105 -2.41 -19.02 -1.58
C ASP A 105 -1.75 -19.29 -0.23
N ARG A 106 -0.61 -18.62 -0.01
CA ARG A 106 0.17 -18.69 1.22
C ARG A 106 0.40 -17.30 1.81
N ARG A 107 0.40 -17.20 3.15
CA ARG A 107 0.74 -15.93 3.83
C ARG A 107 2.15 -15.48 3.47
N GLU A 108 3.02 -16.47 3.22
CA GLU A 108 4.41 -16.29 2.79
C GLU A 108 4.53 -15.61 1.42
N ASP A 109 3.50 -15.65 0.56
CA ASP A 109 3.51 -14.97 -0.74
C ASP A 109 3.55 -13.44 -0.60
N PHE A 110 3.26 -12.93 0.61
CA PHE A 110 3.32 -11.52 0.96
C PHE A 110 4.63 -11.14 1.66
N ALA A 111 5.52 -12.11 1.92
CA ALA A 111 6.77 -11.87 2.62
C ALA A 111 7.82 -11.22 1.71
N GLY A 112 8.49 -10.19 2.22
CA GLY A 112 9.60 -9.53 1.51
C GLY A 112 9.19 -8.81 0.22
N GLY A 113 7.93 -8.37 0.10
CA GLY A 113 7.40 -7.75 -1.12
C GLY A 113 8.12 -6.46 -1.51
N TYR A 114 8.09 -5.45 -0.64
CA TYR A 114 8.82 -4.20 -0.82
C TYR A 114 8.96 -3.42 0.49
N ASP A 115 9.99 -2.57 0.55
CA ASP A 115 10.17 -1.63 1.64
C ASP A 115 9.26 -0.40 1.48
N PHE A 116 8.43 -0.14 2.49
CA PHE A 116 7.42 0.91 2.47
C PHE A 116 8.02 2.31 2.40
N GLU A 117 9.16 2.55 3.07
CA GLU A 117 9.85 3.84 2.95
C GLU A 117 10.34 4.09 1.53
N THR A 118 10.88 3.06 0.90
CA THR A 118 11.41 3.12 -0.47
C THR A 118 10.30 3.39 -1.49
N VAL A 119 9.13 2.75 -1.36
CA VAL A 119 8.08 2.89 -2.37
C VAL A 119 7.10 4.03 -2.11
N PHE A 120 6.86 4.39 -0.84
CA PHE A 120 5.82 5.37 -0.48
C PHE A 120 6.38 6.72 -0.01
N ALA A 121 7.61 6.78 0.49
CA ALA A 121 8.19 8.03 0.99
C ALA A 121 9.32 8.58 0.10
N ALA A 122 10.26 7.74 -0.31
CA ALA A 122 11.43 8.16 -1.09
C ALA A 122 11.08 8.91 -2.39
N PRO A 123 10.05 8.53 -3.18
CA PRO A 123 9.69 9.24 -4.41
C PRO A 123 9.24 10.69 -4.19
N PHE A 124 8.81 11.04 -2.98
CA PHE A 124 8.29 12.36 -2.64
C PHE A 124 9.25 13.18 -1.76
N ARG A 125 10.43 12.65 -1.42
CA ARG A 125 11.42 13.41 -0.67
C ARG A 125 11.94 14.57 -1.53
N PRO A 126 11.90 15.81 -1.04
CA PRO A 126 12.46 16.93 -1.79
C PRO A 126 13.95 16.69 -2.03
N ALA A 127 14.43 17.00 -3.24
CA ALA A 127 15.86 17.01 -3.52
C ALA A 127 16.53 17.98 -2.52
N LYS A 128 17.66 17.55 -1.94
CA LYS A 128 18.43 18.42 -1.03
C LYS A 128 18.63 19.78 -1.70
N PRO A 129 18.36 20.91 -1.02
CA PRO A 129 18.69 22.22 -1.54
C PRO A 129 20.16 22.19 -1.94
N ARG A 130 20.42 22.36 -3.24
CA ARG A 130 21.77 22.48 -3.75
C ARG A 130 22.36 23.70 -3.04
N GLU A 131 23.29 23.47 -2.11
CA GLU A 131 23.95 24.54 -1.36
C GLU A 131 24.32 25.62 -2.36
N ALA A 132 23.69 26.79 -2.23
CA ALA A 132 23.98 27.93 -3.06
C ALA A 132 25.47 28.20 -2.85
N SER A 133 26.27 27.85 -3.86
CA SER A 133 27.70 28.09 -3.86
C SER A 133 27.90 29.54 -3.46
N ALA A 134 28.52 29.75 -2.30
CA ALA A 134 28.93 31.06 -1.83
C ALA A 134 29.93 31.64 -2.85
N SER A 135 29.39 32.24 -3.90
CA SER A 135 30.16 32.92 -4.93
C SER A 135 30.62 34.25 -4.36
N ARG A 136 31.84 34.22 -3.82
CA ARG A 136 32.85 35.29 -3.81
C ARG A 136 32.31 36.70 -3.58
N ARG A 137 32.31 37.12 -2.31
CA ARG A 137 32.75 38.48 -1.96
C ARG A 137 34.26 38.44 -1.69
N THR A 138 35.05 38.27 -2.75
CA THR A 138 36.48 38.61 -2.70
C THR A 138 36.60 40.12 -2.90
N GLY A 139 37.35 40.76 -2.01
CA GLY A 139 37.27 42.19 -1.75
C GLY A 139 37.77 43.10 -2.87
N ARG A 140 37.42 44.38 -2.73
CA ARG A 140 38.19 45.47 -3.30
C ARG A 140 38.39 46.54 -2.24
N ALA A 141 39.56 46.51 -1.62
CA ALA A 141 40.09 47.59 -0.81
C ALA A 141 40.56 48.75 -1.72
N THR A 142 40.26 49.96 -1.28
CA THR A 142 40.98 51.25 -1.39
C THR A 142 41.94 51.54 -2.56
N LYS A 143 41.67 52.65 -3.26
CA LYS A 143 42.64 53.70 -3.69
C LYS A 143 41.81 54.94 -4.09
N LYS A 144 41.71 56.03 -3.31
CA LYS A 144 42.64 57.18 -3.19
C LYS A 144 43.29 57.56 -4.54
N GLU A 145 42.75 58.58 -5.20
CA GLU A 145 43.32 59.92 -5.38
C GLU A 145 42.32 60.83 -6.12
#